data_AF-A0A8K0SEV0-F1
#
_entry.id   AF-A0A8K0SEV0-F1
#
_cell.length_a   1.000
_cell.length_b   1.000
_cell.length_c   1.000
_cell.angle_alpha   90.00
_cell.angle_beta   90.00
_cell.angle_gamma   90.00
#
_symmetry.space_group_name_H-M   'P 1'
#
loop_
_entity.id
_entity.type
_entity.pdbx_description
1 polymer ?
#
loop_
_entity_poly.entity_id
_entity_poly.type
_entity_poly.pdbx_seq_one_letter_code
_entity_poly.pdbx_strand_id
1 'polypeptide(L)'
;MALVAEQLLHFANLSQYSVDTGPVDGRLPQKPKFRRDAHKQFIENEFSEFLRKNPNSRRVSQTDQARLIQWLTDATAPPISQQESSRRHYVRKTFAWDVEGQALVSLPKGEQRKTRRVVVEDKIMDVVEEVHRCNGHAGWDATWKDISSTYYGILRADVIFLLKRCSVCSRDPRKRPKGQPSETQQPDTATSTTPYNLTLDDLIHDEPNPVTEQSTDESKE
;
A
#
# COMPACT_ATOMS: atom_id res chain seq x y z
N MET A 1 -36.97 49.39 -4.72
CA MET A 1 -35.91 49.68 -3.71
C MET A 1 -34.67 50.06 -4.48
N ALA A 2 -34.46 51.37 -4.55
CA ALA A 2 -33.50 52.06 -5.40
C ALA A 2 -32.04 51.89 -4.92
N LEU A 3 -31.11 51.97 -5.88
CA LEU A 3 -29.81 52.69 -5.93
C LEU A 3 -28.91 52.70 -4.65
N VAL A 4 -27.58 52.55 -4.68
CA VAL A 4 -26.49 53.37 -5.28
C VAL A 4 -25.18 52.60 -4.99
N ALA A 5 -24.34 52.18 -5.95
CA ALA A 5 -23.22 52.86 -6.63
C ALA A 5 -22.02 53.34 -5.76
N GLU A 6 -20.84 52.82 -6.13
CA GLU A 6 -19.46 53.36 -6.18
C GLU A 6 -18.98 54.58 -5.33
N GLN A 7 -17.76 54.48 -4.78
CA GLN A 7 -16.69 55.52 -4.80
C GLN A 7 -15.39 54.91 -4.19
N LEU A 8 -14.32 54.60 -4.96
CA LEU A 8 -13.18 55.43 -5.42
C LEU A 8 -12.15 55.91 -4.36
N LEU A 9 -10.95 55.31 -4.47
CA LEU A 9 -9.58 55.86 -4.48
C LEU A 9 -9.26 57.24 -3.84
N HIS A 10 -8.22 57.23 -2.99
CA HIS A 10 -7.06 58.16 -2.84
C HIS A 10 -6.64 58.12 -1.35
N PHE A 11 -5.38 57.93 -0.93
CA PHE A 11 -4.19 58.73 -1.22
C PHE A 11 -2.91 57.93 -0.97
N ALA A 12 -1.89 58.18 -1.77
CA ALA A 12 -0.50 57.91 -1.44
C ALA A 12 0.05 59.02 -0.53
N ASN A 13 0.89 58.69 0.46
CA ASN A 13 2.08 59.50 0.76
C ASN A 13 3.13 58.74 1.61
N LEU A 14 4.39 58.93 1.25
CA LEU A 14 5.61 58.46 1.90
C LEU A 14 5.88 59.20 3.23
N SER A 15 6.51 58.52 4.20
CA SER A 15 7.65 59.02 5.01
C SER A 15 8.05 57.92 6.01
N GLN A 16 9.14 57.19 5.79
CA GLN A 16 10.44 57.29 6.48
C GLN A 16 10.46 56.84 7.96
N TYR A 17 11.64 56.33 8.38
CA TYR A 17 12.03 55.74 9.69
C TYR A 17 11.74 54.24 9.84
N SER A 18 12.64 53.37 10.29
CA SER A 18 14.05 53.48 10.68
C SER A 18 14.61 52.06 10.62
N VAL A 19 15.87 51.90 10.20
CA VAL A 19 16.63 50.67 10.39
C VAL A 19 16.92 50.53 11.89
N ASP A 20 16.41 49.47 12.51
CA ASP A 20 16.83 49.07 13.86
C ASP A 20 17.32 47.62 13.82
N THR A 21 18.63 47.48 13.93
CA THR A 21 19.35 46.22 13.98
C THR A 21 19.36 45.71 15.41
N GLY A 22 18.33 44.96 15.78
CA GLY A 22 18.27 44.14 17.00
C GLY A 22 18.82 42.72 16.80
N PRO A 23 19.11 41.99 17.89
CA PRO A 23 20.17 40.98 17.97
C PRO A 23 19.85 39.69 17.21
N VAL A 24 20.89 39.16 16.57
CA VAL A 24 20.90 37.93 15.77
C VAL A 24 20.67 36.72 16.66
N ASP A 25 19.41 36.37 16.85
CA ASP A 25 19.01 35.14 17.50
C ASP A 25 19.43 33.96 16.60
N GLY A 26 20.30 33.10 17.12
CA GLY A 26 21.01 32.02 16.41
C GLY A 26 20.13 30.86 15.93
N ARG A 27 18.95 31.15 15.39
CA ARG A 27 18.04 30.17 14.82
C ARG A 27 18.52 29.83 13.41
N LEU A 28 19.22 28.69 13.30
CA LEU A 28 19.60 28.08 12.03
C LEU A 28 18.41 28.11 11.05
N PRO A 29 18.63 28.52 9.78
CA PRO A 29 17.56 28.55 8.79
C PRO A 29 17.01 27.15 8.62
N GLN A 30 15.71 26.98 8.89
CA GLN A 30 15.01 25.73 8.61
C GLN A 30 15.13 25.45 7.12
N LYS A 31 15.80 24.36 6.75
CA LYS A 31 15.90 23.91 5.36
C LYS A 31 14.49 23.79 4.77
N PRO A 32 14.22 24.32 3.56
CA PRO A 32 12.88 24.37 2.99
C PRO A 32 12.28 22.96 2.84
N LYS A 33 11.08 22.76 3.43
CA LYS A 33 10.31 21.51 3.37
C LYS A 33 9.96 21.08 1.92
N PHE A 34 9.95 22.04 1.01
CA PHE A 34 9.58 21.92 -0.40
C PHE A 34 10.24 20.76 -1.17
N ARG A 35 11.48 20.38 -0.84
CA ARG A 35 12.18 19.30 -1.56
C ARG A 35 11.73 17.89 -1.17
N ARG A 36 11.22 17.69 0.06
CA ARG A 36 10.78 16.35 0.51
C ARG A 36 9.45 15.97 -0.12
N ASP A 37 8.55 16.93 -0.25
CA ASP A 37 7.21 16.71 -0.79
C ASP A 37 7.27 16.36 -2.28
N ALA A 38 8.14 17.03 -3.05
CA ALA A 38 8.34 16.71 -4.46
C ALA A 38 8.91 15.31 -4.71
N HIS A 39 9.85 14.84 -3.87
CA HIS A 39 10.40 13.49 -4.01
C HIS A 39 9.36 12.41 -3.63
N LYS A 40 8.59 12.64 -2.56
CA LYS A 40 7.48 11.75 -2.19
C LYS A 40 6.46 11.66 -3.33
N GLN A 41 6.06 12.79 -3.90
CA GLN A 41 5.12 12.83 -5.02
C GLN A 41 5.64 12.09 -6.26
N PHE A 42 6.94 12.21 -6.56
CA PHE A 42 7.55 11.45 -7.65
C PHE A 42 7.45 9.93 -7.42
N ILE A 43 7.77 9.46 -6.20
CA ILE A 43 7.66 8.05 -5.85
C ILE A 43 6.20 7.58 -5.89
N GLU A 44 5.26 8.39 -5.41
CA GLU A 44 3.82 8.09 -5.50
C GLU A 44 3.38 7.87 -6.94
N ASN A 45 3.75 8.76 -7.85
CA ASN A 45 3.40 8.63 -9.27
C ASN A 45 4.02 7.38 -9.90
N GLU A 46 5.30 7.11 -9.63
CA GLU A 46 5.95 5.87 -10.09
C GLU A 46 5.27 4.63 -9.51
N PHE A 47 4.83 4.69 -8.26
CA PHE A 47 4.19 3.59 -7.58
C PHE A 47 2.77 3.33 -8.12
N SER A 48 1.97 4.37 -8.37
CA SER A 48 0.67 4.25 -9.03
C SER A 48 0.80 3.58 -10.41
N GLU A 49 1.81 3.97 -11.19
CA GLU A 49 2.12 3.31 -12.47
C GLU A 49 2.55 1.84 -12.29
N PHE A 50 3.33 1.56 -11.24
CA PHE A 50 3.69 0.19 -10.89
C PHE A 50 2.46 -0.66 -10.53
N LEU A 51 1.52 -0.13 -9.75
CA LEU A 51 0.28 -0.82 -9.38
C LEU A 51 -0.55 -1.13 -10.63
N ARG A 52 -0.70 -0.16 -11.54
CA ARG A 52 -1.41 -0.31 -12.81
C ARG A 52 -0.82 -1.40 -13.70
N LYS A 53 0.52 -1.50 -13.76
CA LYS A 53 1.22 -2.50 -14.58
C LYS A 53 1.23 -3.90 -13.97
N ASN A 54 0.99 -4.03 -12.68
CA ASN A 54 1.09 -5.29 -11.95
C ASN A 54 -0.22 -5.60 -11.21
N PRO A 55 -1.36 -5.77 -11.90
CA PRO A 55 -2.66 -5.94 -11.24
C PRO A 55 -2.67 -7.18 -10.33
N ASN A 56 -3.38 -7.10 -9.21
CA ASN A 56 -3.52 -8.22 -8.30
C ASN A 56 -4.87 -8.19 -7.58
N SER A 57 -5.58 -9.33 -7.55
CA SER A 57 -6.92 -9.45 -6.96
C SER A 57 -6.97 -9.24 -5.45
N ARG A 58 -5.82 -9.26 -4.76
CA ARG A 58 -5.74 -8.94 -3.33
C ARG A 58 -5.78 -7.44 -3.06
N ARG A 59 -5.45 -6.60 -4.06
CA ARG A 59 -5.49 -5.14 -3.88
C ARG A 59 -6.93 -4.66 -3.90
N VAL A 60 -7.18 -3.61 -3.12
CA VAL A 60 -8.51 -3.05 -2.93
C VAL A 60 -8.46 -1.59 -3.35
N SER A 61 -9.18 -1.27 -4.43
CA SER A 61 -9.37 0.12 -4.84
C SER A 61 -10.28 0.86 -3.85
N GLN A 62 -10.26 2.18 -3.85
CA GLN A 62 -11.17 2.99 -3.02
C GLN A 62 -12.64 2.67 -3.30
N THR A 63 -12.99 2.50 -4.57
CA THR A 63 -14.35 2.13 -5.01
C THR A 63 -14.72 0.73 -4.54
N ASP A 64 -13.79 -0.22 -4.61
CA ASP A 64 -14.06 -1.57 -4.08
C ASP A 64 -14.23 -1.54 -2.57
N GLN A 65 -13.41 -0.80 -1.82
CA GLN A 65 -13.57 -0.66 -0.38
C GLN A 65 -14.98 -0.18 -0.01
N ALA A 66 -15.50 0.85 -0.69
CA ALA A 66 -16.84 1.36 -0.45
C ALA A 66 -17.92 0.30 -0.69
N ARG A 67 -17.81 -0.47 -1.79
CA ARG A 67 -18.73 -1.59 -2.07
C ARG A 67 -18.67 -2.69 -1.02
N LEU A 68 -17.46 -3.05 -0.57
CA LEU A 68 -17.27 -4.06 0.47
C LEU A 68 -17.94 -3.63 1.77
N ILE A 69 -17.73 -2.38 2.19
CA ILE A 69 -18.37 -1.81 3.38
C ILE A 69 -19.88 -1.84 3.22
N GLN A 70 -20.40 -1.35 2.10
CA GLN A 70 -21.84 -1.35 1.82
C GLN A 70 -22.46 -2.74 1.96
N TRP A 71 -21.85 -3.77 1.37
CA TRP A 71 -22.38 -5.15 1.45
C TRP A 71 -22.27 -5.79 2.84
N LEU A 72 -21.35 -5.30 3.68
CA LEU A 72 -21.17 -5.74 5.07
C LEU A 72 -22.09 -5.00 6.04
N THR A 73 -22.43 -3.74 5.77
CA THR A 73 -23.29 -2.93 6.64
C THR A 73 -24.77 -2.97 6.25
N ASP A 74 -25.07 -3.09 4.96
CA ASP A 74 -26.44 -3.18 4.45
C ASP A 74 -26.65 -4.51 3.71
N ALA A 75 -27.26 -5.46 4.42
CA ALA A 75 -27.58 -6.77 3.88
C ALA A 75 -28.93 -6.83 3.16
N THR A 76 -29.70 -5.73 3.11
CA THR A 76 -31.11 -5.74 2.71
C THR A 76 -31.32 -5.55 1.21
N ALA A 77 -30.38 -4.89 0.52
CA ALA A 77 -30.46 -4.72 -0.93
C ALA A 77 -30.29 -6.07 -1.64
N PRO A 78 -31.20 -6.50 -2.53
CA PRO A 78 -31.01 -7.70 -3.33
C PRO A 78 -29.81 -7.55 -4.28
N PRO A 79 -29.06 -8.63 -4.59
CA PRO A 79 -28.02 -8.58 -5.60
C PRO A 79 -28.65 -8.39 -6.99
N ILE A 80 -28.01 -7.58 -7.84
CA ILE A 80 -28.48 -7.26 -9.19
C ILE A 80 -28.11 -8.38 -10.18
N SER A 81 -27.11 -9.21 -9.83
CA SER A 81 -26.65 -10.32 -10.67
C SER A 81 -26.13 -11.50 -9.84
N GLN A 82 -26.04 -12.67 -10.47
CA GLN A 82 -25.44 -13.86 -9.86
C GLN A 82 -23.96 -13.63 -9.49
N GLN A 83 -23.20 -12.93 -10.34
CA GLN A 83 -21.80 -12.59 -10.06
C GLN A 83 -21.68 -11.74 -8.80
N GLU A 84 -22.57 -10.76 -8.64
CA GLU A 84 -22.63 -9.95 -7.44
C GLU A 84 -23.01 -10.78 -6.21
N SER A 85 -24.01 -11.66 -6.33
CA SER A 85 -24.43 -12.57 -5.26
C SER A 85 -23.25 -13.41 -4.74
N SER A 86 -22.51 -14.06 -5.64
CA SER A 86 -21.30 -14.83 -5.30
C SER A 86 -20.23 -13.96 -4.66
N ARG A 87 -20.00 -12.75 -5.18
CA ARG A 87 -19.00 -11.82 -4.63
C ARG A 87 -19.39 -11.36 -3.23
N ARG A 88 -20.65 -11.01 -2.98
CA ARG A 88 -21.17 -10.65 -1.65
C ARG A 88 -21.00 -11.80 -0.65
N HIS A 89 -21.31 -13.03 -1.06
CA HIS A 89 -21.09 -14.20 -0.22
C HIS A 89 -19.60 -14.37 0.15
N TYR A 90 -18.70 -14.28 -0.84
CA TYR A 90 -17.26 -14.32 -0.59
C TYR A 90 -16.80 -13.23 0.39
N VAL A 91 -17.31 -12.00 0.21
CA VAL A 91 -16.96 -10.85 1.05
C VAL A 91 -17.35 -11.09 2.49
N ARG A 92 -18.57 -11.56 2.76
CA ARG A 92 -19.05 -11.89 4.11
C ARG A 92 -18.23 -13.01 4.77
N LYS A 93 -17.64 -13.89 3.98
CA LYS A 93 -16.76 -14.97 4.48
C LYS A 93 -15.32 -14.52 4.74
N THR A 94 -14.88 -13.44 4.09
CA THR A 94 -13.46 -13.05 4.04
C THR A 94 -13.17 -11.74 4.79
N PHE A 95 -14.17 -10.88 4.92
CA PHE A 95 -14.01 -9.55 5.50
C PHE A 95 -15.08 -9.27 6.55
N ALA A 96 -14.77 -8.34 7.45
CA ALA A 96 -15.72 -7.76 8.38
C ALA A 96 -15.51 -6.24 8.46
N TRP A 97 -16.58 -5.52 8.78
CA TRP A 97 -16.52 -4.10 9.08
C TRP A 97 -16.37 -3.94 10.60
N ASP A 98 -15.22 -3.42 11.03
CA ASP A 98 -14.99 -3.04 12.42
C ASP A 98 -15.59 -1.65 12.65
N VAL A 99 -16.71 -1.62 13.38
CA VAL A 99 -17.48 -0.40 13.68
C VAL A 99 -16.69 0.52 14.62
N GLU A 100 -15.95 -0.04 15.58
CA GLU A 100 -15.20 0.75 16.56
C GLU A 100 -13.99 1.41 15.90
N GLY A 101 -13.23 0.62 15.13
CA GLY A 101 -12.06 1.10 14.40
C GLY A 101 -12.37 1.87 13.12
N GLN A 102 -13.64 1.92 12.68
CA GLN A 102 -14.07 2.41 11.37
C GLN A 102 -13.18 1.87 10.25
N ALA A 103 -12.94 0.56 10.29
CA ALA A 103 -11.95 -0.10 9.46
C ALA A 103 -12.48 -1.39 8.84
N LEU A 104 -12.18 -1.59 7.56
CA LEU A 104 -12.38 -2.87 6.92
C LEU A 104 -11.25 -3.82 7.35
N VAL A 105 -11.60 -5.00 7.82
CA VAL A 105 -10.63 -6.03 8.25
C VAL A 105 -10.84 -7.33 7.46
N SER A 106 -9.75 -8.01 7.13
CA SER A 106 -9.78 -9.37 6.59
C SER A 106 -9.84 -10.36 7.75
N LEU A 107 -10.73 -11.33 7.66
CA LEU A 107 -10.86 -12.42 8.60
C LEU A 107 -9.66 -13.40 8.48
N PRO A 108 -9.25 -14.02 9.59
CA PRO A 108 -8.22 -15.06 9.57
C PRO A 108 -8.62 -16.21 8.63
N LYS A 109 -7.65 -16.72 7.86
CA LYS A 109 -7.83 -17.89 6.99
C LYS A 109 -6.63 -18.82 7.15
N GLY A 110 -6.89 -20.12 7.30
CA GLY A 110 -5.85 -21.15 7.43
C GLY A 110 -4.95 -20.91 8.65
N GLU A 111 -3.64 -20.88 8.44
CA GLU A 111 -2.63 -20.66 9.49
C GLU A 111 -2.64 -19.24 10.08
N GLN A 112 -3.29 -18.27 9.41
CA GLN A 112 -3.37 -16.91 9.91
C GLN A 112 -4.27 -16.87 11.14
N ARG A 113 -3.69 -16.57 12.31
CA ARG A 113 -4.42 -16.56 13.60
C ARG A 113 -5.12 -15.24 13.91
N LYS A 114 -4.88 -14.20 13.11
CA LYS A 114 -5.32 -12.82 13.41
C LYS A 114 -6.02 -12.19 12.22
N THR A 115 -6.99 -11.33 12.53
CA THR A 115 -7.57 -10.39 11.57
C THR A 115 -6.48 -9.39 11.13
N ARG A 116 -6.61 -8.87 9.91
CA ARG A 116 -5.68 -7.89 9.36
C ARG A 116 -6.44 -6.69 8.82
N ARG A 117 -5.88 -5.50 8.98
CA ARG A 117 -6.49 -4.28 8.45
C ARG A 117 -6.37 -4.27 6.93
N VAL A 118 -7.47 -4.03 6.21
CA VAL A 118 -7.45 -3.88 4.75
C VAL A 118 -6.90 -2.50 4.40
N VAL A 119 -5.90 -2.47 3.52
CA VAL A 119 -5.28 -1.25 3.02
C VAL A 119 -5.70 -1.06 1.57
N VAL A 120 -6.21 0.13 1.25
CA VAL A 120 -6.52 0.53 -0.12
C VAL A 120 -5.26 0.92 -0.87
N GLU A 121 -5.29 0.78 -2.20
CA GLU A 121 -4.14 1.03 -3.09
C GLU A 121 -3.43 2.37 -2.81
N ASP A 122 -4.18 3.46 -2.68
CA ASP A 122 -3.65 4.81 -2.44
C ASP A 122 -2.97 4.97 -1.07
N LYS A 123 -3.19 4.03 -0.13
CA LYS A 123 -2.61 4.04 1.21
C LYS A 123 -1.49 3.04 1.40
N ILE A 124 -1.20 2.20 0.40
CA ILE A 124 -0.12 1.21 0.50
C ILE A 124 1.22 1.89 0.79
N MET A 125 1.53 2.98 0.08
CA MET A 125 2.81 3.67 0.26
C MET A 125 2.97 4.22 1.68
N ASP A 126 1.99 4.97 2.17
CA ASP A 126 2.02 5.57 3.51
C ASP A 126 2.18 4.48 4.60
N VAL A 127 1.46 3.36 4.48
CA VAL A 127 1.54 2.24 5.44
C VAL A 127 2.92 1.57 5.40
N VAL A 128 3.45 1.30 4.21
CA VAL A 128 4.77 0.67 4.06
C VAL A 128 5.86 1.58 4.60
N GLU A 129 5.79 2.89 4.30
CA GLU A 129 6.72 3.89 4.81
C GLU A 129 6.67 3.94 6.35
N GLU A 130 5.47 3.95 6.94
CA GLU A 130 5.28 3.98 8.38
C GLU A 130 5.89 2.75 9.07
N VAL A 131 5.57 1.56 8.58
CA VAL A 131 6.08 0.30 9.15
C VAL A 131 7.60 0.23 9.01
N HIS A 132 8.13 0.58 7.84
CA HIS A 132 9.57 0.60 7.58
C HIS A 132 10.30 1.65 8.43
N ARG A 133 9.66 2.78 8.74
CA ARG A 133 10.23 3.78 9.66
C ARG A 133 10.21 3.28 11.10
N CYS A 134 9.10 2.71 11.54
CA CYS A 134 8.92 2.16 12.89
C CYS A 134 9.88 1.00 13.20
N ASN A 135 10.23 0.19 12.20
CA ASN A 135 11.19 -0.90 12.38
C ASN A 135 12.66 -0.46 12.21
N GLY A 136 12.95 0.84 12.21
CA GLY A 136 14.31 1.37 12.15
C GLY A 136 14.97 1.21 10.79
N HIS A 137 14.19 1.29 9.72
CA HIS A 137 14.64 1.05 8.35
C HIS A 137 15.22 -0.36 8.16
N ALA A 138 14.49 -1.39 8.60
CA ALA A 138 14.88 -2.78 8.45
C ALA A 138 14.79 -3.24 6.98
N GLY A 139 15.41 -4.39 6.66
CA GLY A 139 15.38 -4.98 5.32
C GLY A 139 13.97 -5.35 4.83
N TRP A 140 13.88 -5.76 3.56
CA TRP A 140 12.59 -6.10 2.92
C TRP A 140 11.88 -7.25 3.63
N ASP A 141 12.61 -8.27 4.09
CA ASP A 141 12.04 -9.43 4.78
C ASP A 141 11.43 -9.09 6.13
N ALA A 142 12.17 -8.32 6.95
CA ALA A 142 11.68 -7.88 8.25
C ALA A 142 10.44 -7.01 8.10
N THR A 143 10.49 -6.02 7.20
CA THR A 143 9.35 -5.13 6.92
C THR A 143 8.16 -5.92 6.36
N TRP A 144 8.39 -6.89 5.46
CA TRP A 144 7.35 -7.75 4.93
C TRP A 144 6.69 -8.62 6.00
N LYS A 145 7.46 -9.14 6.97
CA LYS A 145 6.92 -9.92 8.08
C LYS A 145 5.93 -9.11 8.92
N ASP A 146 6.27 -7.87 9.24
CA ASP A 146 5.40 -6.97 10.01
C ASP A 146 4.16 -6.58 9.18
N ILE A 147 4.34 -6.29 7.89
CA ILE A 147 3.24 -5.94 6.99
C ILE A 147 2.28 -7.11 6.78
N SER A 148 2.78 -8.29 6.43
CA SER A 148 1.94 -9.44 6.06
C SER A 148 1.13 -10.02 7.22
N SER A 149 1.61 -9.81 8.45
CA SER A 149 0.91 -10.23 9.67
C SER A 149 -0.15 -9.23 10.14
N THR A 150 -0.07 -7.96 9.72
CA THR A 150 -0.94 -6.87 10.21
C THR A 150 -1.92 -6.36 9.15
N TYR A 151 -1.53 -6.37 7.88
CA TYR A 151 -2.25 -5.75 6.79
C TYR A 151 -2.64 -6.73 5.68
N TYR A 152 -3.82 -6.51 5.13
CA TYR A 152 -4.30 -7.13 3.90
C TYR A 152 -4.25 -6.12 2.76
N GLY A 153 -4.01 -6.59 1.53
CA GLY A 153 -3.96 -5.75 0.33
C GLY A 153 -2.58 -5.28 -0.08
N ILE A 154 -1.56 -5.47 0.77
CA ILE A 154 -0.16 -5.16 0.45
C ILE A 154 0.58 -6.44 0.04
N LEU A 155 1.33 -6.38 -1.05
CA LEU A 155 2.13 -7.48 -1.58
C LEU A 155 3.61 -7.26 -1.27
N ARG A 156 4.36 -8.37 -1.24
CA ARG A 156 5.82 -8.32 -1.05
C ARG A 156 6.51 -7.47 -2.12
N ALA A 157 6.02 -7.53 -3.36
CA ALA A 157 6.54 -6.73 -4.46
C ALA A 157 6.38 -5.22 -4.21
N ASP A 158 5.28 -4.80 -3.57
CA ASP A 158 5.04 -3.40 -3.21
C ASP A 158 6.09 -2.93 -2.19
N VAL A 159 6.34 -3.74 -1.16
CA VAL A 159 7.37 -3.47 -0.13
C VAL A 159 8.76 -3.34 -0.77
N ILE A 160 9.13 -4.28 -1.62
CA ILE A 160 10.43 -4.26 -2.31
C ILE A 160 10.56 -3.00 -3.18
N PHE A 161 9.50 -2.66 -3.93
CA PHE A 161 9.50 -1.48 -4.79
C PHE A 161 9.77 -0.19 -4.00
N LEU A 162 9.08 -0.02 -2.87
CA LEU A 162 9.15 1.19 -2.05
C LEU A 162 10.46 1.27 -1.28
N LEU A 163 10.92 0.17 -0.67
CA LEU A 163 12.15 0.18 0.13
C LEU A 163 13.40 0.37 -0.73
N LYS A 164 13.39 -0.04 -2.01
CA LYS A 164 14.47 0.30 -2.98
C LYS A 164 14.64 1.81 -3.18
N ARG A 165 13.59 2.60 -2.93
CA ARG A 165 13.56 4.06 -3.09
C ARG A 165 13.68 4.82 -1.77
N CYS A 166 13.84 4.12 -0.65
CA CYS A 166 14.03 4.74 0.65
C CYS A 166 15.33 5.56 0.66
N SER A 167 15.20 6.88 0.84
CA SER A 167 16.34 7.82 0.84
C SER A 167 17.32 7.63 2.00
N VAL A 168 16.88 7.02 3.10
CA VAL A 168 17.75 6.69 4.24
C VAL A 168 18.56 5.43 3.93
N CYS A 169 17.89 4.37 3.45
CA CYS A 169 18.55 3.11 3.11
C CYS A 169 19.51 3.22 1.92
N SER A 170 19.19 4.02 0.90
CA SER A 170 20.06 4.19 -0.28
C SER A 170 21.40 4.87 0.04
N ARG A 171 21.43 5.68 1.11
CA ARG A 171 22.62 6.38 1.60
C ARG A 171 23.46 5.55 2.55
N ASP A 172 22.91 4.52 3.19
CA ASP A 172 23.63 3.67 4.13
C ASP A 172 24.35 2.52 3.39
N PRO A 173 25.70 2.56 3.27
CA PRO A 173 26.45 1.52 2.58
C PRO A 173 26.35 0.15 3.25
N ARG A 174 26.01 0.07 4.55
CA ARG A 174 25.80 -1.21 5.25
C ARG A 174 24.50 -1.88 4.88
N LYS A 175 23.54 -1.11 4.35
CA LYS A 175 22.20 -1.57 3.92
C LYS A 175 22.11 -1.73 2.41
N ARG A 176 23.16 -1.42 1.66
CA ARG A 176 23.23 -1.73 0.23
C ARG A 176 23.37 -3.24 0.02
N PRO A 177 22.74 -3.81 -1.02
CA PRO A 177 23.00 -5.18 -1.40
C PRO A 177 24.50 -5.38 -1.59
N LYS A 178 25.09 -6.34 -0.86
CA LYS A 178 26.48 -6.78 -1.07
C LYS A 178 26.55 -7.38 -2.48
N GLY A 179 27.08 -6.63 -3.45
CA GLY A 179 27.28 -7.15 -4.81
C GLY A 179 27.02 -6.19 -5.97
N GLN A 180 26.99 -4.86 -5.78
CA GLN A 180 27.26 -3.97 -6.92
C GLN A 180 28.77 -3.79 -7.02
N PRO A 181 29.46 -4.42 -7.99
CA PRO A 181 30.84 -4.08 -8.26
C PRO A 181 30.87 -2.65 -8.78
N SER A 182 31.66 -1.82 -8.09
CA SER A 182 32.17 -0.58 -8.67
C SER A 182 32.81 -0.90 -10.01
N GLU A 183 32.35 -0.16 -11.01
CA GLU A 183 32.80 -0.14 -12.39
C GLU A 183 34.34 -0.05 -12.47
N THR A 184 34.98 -1.19 -12.76
CA THR A 184 36.34 -1.25 -13.29
C THR A 184 36.37 -2.30 -14.41
N GLN A 185 36.59 -1.78 -15.62
CA GLN A 185 36.93 -2.35 -16.92
C GLN A 185 37.22 -3.88 -17.04
N GLN A 186 36.60 -4.48 -18.07
CA GLN A 186 36.74 -5.80 -18.73
C GLN A 186 38.18 -6.26 -19.12
N PRO A 187 38.42 -7.49 -19.68
CA PRO A 187 37.60 -8.73 -19.79
C PRO A 187 38.36 -10.06 -19.46
N ASP A 188 37.69 -11.19 -19.75
CA ASP A 188 38.11 -12.62 -19.82
C ASP A 188 38.18 -13.35 -18.46
N THR A 189 37.58 -14.53 -18.22
CA THR A 189 37.33 -15.70 -19.06
C THR A 189 36.22 -16.56 -18.41
N ALA A 190 35.56 -17.40 -19.22
CA ALA A 190 34.45 -18.27 -18.85
C ALA A 190 34.70 -19.22 -17.66
N THR A 191 33.67 -19.49 -16.85
CA THR A 191 33.29 -20.85 -16.41
C THR A 191 31.82 -20.87 -15.96
N SER A 192 31.15 -21.88 -16.50
CA SER A 192 29.75 -22.27 -16.35
C SER A 192 29.34 -22.53 -14.89
N THR A 193 28.24 -21.95 -14.41
CA THR A 193 27.36 -22.61 -13.45
C THR A 193 25.94 -22.07 -13.63
N THR A 194 25.03 -22.97 -13.99
CA THR A 194 23.63 -22.74 -14.28
C THR A 194 22.85 -22.24 -13.04
N PRO A 195 21.94 -21.27 -13.20
CA PRO A 195 21.03 -20.84 -12.15
C PRO A 195 19.82 -21.78 -12.09
N TYR A 196 19.45 -22.22 -10.89
CA TYR A 196 18.19 -22.93 -10.65
C TYR A 196 17.01 -21.99 -10.97
N ASN A 197 16.42 -22.18 -12.15
CA ASN A 197 15.09 -21.72 -12.52
C ASN A 197 14.07 -22.53 -11.72
N LEU A 198 13.42 -21.90 -10.74
CA LEU A 198 12.17 -22.40 -10.19
C LEU A 198 11.05 -21.99 -11.15
N THR A 199 10.59 -22.93 -11.96
CA THR A 199 9.46 -22.80 -12.87
C THR A 199 8.13 -22.76 -12.11
N LEU A 200 7.17 -22.04 -12.68
CA LEU A 200 5.87 -21.62 -12.11
C LEU A 200 4.82 -22.75 -12.04
N ASP A 201 5.22 -24.02 -12.20
CA ASP A 201 4.31 -25.16 -12.37
C ASP A 201 4.17 -26.07 -11.13
N ASP A 202 4.89 -25.82 -10.03
CA ASP A 202 4.86 -26.67 -8.82
C ASP A 202 3.90 -26.22 -7.70
N LEU A 203 2.87 -25.40 -8.01
CA LEU A 203 1.84 -25.01 -7.03
C LEU A 203 0.40 -25.32 -7.45
N ILE A 204 0.20 -26.18 -8.45
CA ILE A 204 -1.11 -26.75 -8.75
C ILE A 204 -1.10 -28.21 -8.30
N HIS A 205 -1.39 -28.43 -7.01
CA HIS A 205 -1.90 -29.72 -6.56
C HIS A 205 -3.41 -29.62 -6.36
N ASP A 206 -4.10 -30.37 -7.21
CA ASP A 206 -5.47 -30.84 -7.07
C ASP A 206 -5.76 -31.30 -5.64
N GLU A 207 -6.82 -30.76 -5.03
CA GLU A 207 -7.54 -31.53 -4.02
C GLU A 207 -8.72 -32.26 -4.70
N PRO A 208 -8.86 -33.57 -4.45
CA PRO A 208 -9.90 -34.39 -5.05
C PRO A 208 -11.29 -34.09 -4.49
N ASN A 209 -12.23 -34.07 -5.41
CA ASN A 209 -13.68 -34.04 -5.22
C ASN A 209 -14.15 -35.16 -4.25
N PRO A 210 -14.90 -34.87 -3.17
CA PRO A 210 -15.47 -35.92 -2.33
C PRO A 210 -16.63 -36.62 -3.06
N VAL A 211 -16.46 -37.92 -3.22
CA VAL A 211 -17.40 -38.88 -3.82
C VAL A 211 -18.69 -38.92 -3.01
N THR A 212 -19.81 -38.76 -3.72
CA THR A 212 -21.18 -39.02 -3.25
C THR A 212 -21.34 -40.52 -2.97
N GLU A 213 -21.44 -40.92 -1.70
CA GLU A 213 -21.85 -42.27 -1.34
C GLU A 213 -23.37 -42.41 -1.45
N GLN A 214 -23.79 -43.24 -2.39
CA GLN A 214 -25.16 -43.75 -2.52
C GLN A 214 -25.40 -44.78 -1.40
N SER A 215 -26.37 -44.49 -0.54
CA SER A 215 -26.99 -45.48 0.33
C SER A 215 -28.04 -46.24 -0.49
N THR A 216 -27.75 -47.52 -0.76
CA THR A 216 -28.76 -48.54 -1.03
C THR A 216 -29.07 -49.23 0.29
N ASP A 217 -30.29 -49.07 0.79
CA ASP A 217 -30.87 -50.02 1.74
C ASP A 217 -32.28 -50.37 1.27
N GLU A 218 -32.37 -51.56 0.70
CA GLU A 218 -33.58 -52.27 0.34
C GLU A 218 -33.66 -53.46 1.30
N SER A 219 -34.56 -53.41 2.28
CA SER A 219 -35.04 -54.59 3.00
C SER A 219 -36.35 -54.32 3.75
N LYS A 220 -37.41 -54.95 3.24
CA LYS A 220 -38.48 -55.67 3.97
C LYS A 220 -39.23 -54.95 5.11
N GLU A 221 -40.49 -54.58 4.85
CA GLU A 221 -41.72 -55.37 5.11
C GLU A 221 -42.93 -54.75 4.41
#